data_AF-A0A392NQI9-F1
#
_entry.id   AF-A0A392NQI9-F1
#
_cell.length_a   1.000
_cell.length_b   1.000
_cell.length_c   1.000
_cell.angle_alpha   90.00
_cell.angle_beta   90.00
_cell.angle_gamma   90.00
#
_symmetry.space_group_name_H-M   'P 1'
#
loop_
_entity.id
_entity.type
_entity.pdbx_description
1 polymer ?
#
loop_
_entity_poly.entity_id
_entity_poly.type
_entity_poly.pdbx_seq_one_letter_code
_entity_poly.pdbx_strand_id
1 'polypeptide(L)'
;MKFMAQIEFLRHMALVSLIVLILCTTASPIFASKNCDFPAIFNFGASNSDTGGLDAAFAALSLPYGETYFHRSTGRFSDGRIIIDFI
;
A
#
# COMPACT_ATOMS: atom_id res chain seq x y z
N MET A 1 -21.01 3.24 51.56
CA MET A 1 -21.60 2.46 50.44
C MET A 1 -21.57 3.18 49.09
N LYS A 2 -22.02 4.45 49.00
CA LYS A 2 -22.04 5.23 47.73
C LYS A 2 -20.65 5.48 47.10
N PHE A 3 -19.63 5.77 47.91
CA PHE A 3 -18.26 6.02 47.43
C PHE A 3 -17.60 4.77 46.79
N MET A 4 -17.82 3.60 47.40
CA MET A 4 -17.30 2.33 46.88
C MET A 4 -17.94 1.97 45.54
N ALA A 5 -19.25 2.19 45.37
CA ALA A 5 -19.95 2.00 44.10
C ALA A 5 -19.44 2.92 42.98
N GLN A 6 -19.03 4.15 43.32
CA GLN A 6 -18.47 5.10 42.35
C GLN A 6 -17.07 4.67 41.85
N ILE A 7 -16.24 4.10 42.73
CA ILE A 7 -14.92 3.54 42.37
C ILE A 7 -15.08 2.31 41.47
N GLU A 8 -16.01 1.42 41.82
CA GLU A 8 -16.34 0.24 41.01
C GLU A 8 -16.82 0.66 39.61
N PHE A 9 -17.69 1.67 39.52
CA PHE A 9 -18.16 2.20 38.23
C PHE A 9 -17.02 2.79 37.39
N LEU A 10 -16.13 3.58 37.98
CA LEU A 10 -14.99 4.17 37.28
C LEU A 10 -14.00 3.09 36.80
N ARG A 11 -13.80 2.03 37.59
CA ARG A 11 -12.97 0.88 37.21
C ARG A 11 -13.55 0.14 36.01
N HIS A 12 -14.86 -0.08 35.96
CA HIS A 12 -15.51 -0.72 34.82
C HIS A 12 -15.36 0.12 33.54
N MET A 13 -15.53 1.44 33.62
CA MET A 13 -15.35 2.32 32.46
C MET A 13 -13.92 2.32 31.94
N ALA A 14 -12.92 2.33 32.84
CA ALA A 14 -11.51 2.22 32.46
C ALA A 14 -11.19 0.86 31.81
N LEU A 15 -11.73 -0.25 32.34
CA LEU A 15 -11.56 -1.58 31.75
C LEU A 15 -12.20 -1.68 30.36
N VAL A 16 -13.42 -1.16 30.19
CA VAL A 16 -14.09 -1.15 28.88
C VAL A 16 -13.29 -0.32 27.87
N SER A 17 -12.79 0.85 28.26
CA SER A 17 -11.97 1.69 27.38
C SER A 17 -10.65 1.00 26.99
N LEU A 18 -10.00 0.31 27.92
CA LEU A 18 -8.78 -0.47 27.65
C LEU A 18 -9.05 -1.63 26.69
N ILE A 19 -10.16 -2.36 26.88
CA ILE A 19 -10.57 -3.46 25.98
C ILE A 19 -10.81 -2.93 24.56
N VAL A 20 -11.52 -1.80 24.42
CA VAL A 20 -11.77 -1.17 23.11
C VAL A 20 -10.45 -0.74 22.44
N LEU A 21 -9.53 -0.14 23.19
CA LEU A 21 -8.22 0.27 22.67
C LEU A 21 -7.37 -0.93 22.19
N ILE A 22 -7.38 -2.04 22.92
CA ILE A 22 -6.70 -3.29 22.53
C ILE A 22 -7.36 -3.86 21.27
N LEU A 23 -8.69 -3.84 21.18
CA LEU A 23 -9.40 -4.36 20.01
C LEU A 23 -9.12 -3.52 18.75
N CYS A 24 -9.06 -2.19 18.88
CA CYS A 24 -8.73 -1.30 17.76
C CYS A 24 -7.27 -1.45 17.27
N THR A 25 -6.32 -1.73 18.16
CA THR A 25 -4.90 -1.90 17.79
C THR A 25 -4.57 -3.29 17.28
N THR A 26 -5.34 -4.31 17.67
CA THR A 26 -5.17 -5.71 17.22
C THR A 26 -6.06 -6.07 16.03
N ALA A 27 -7.10 -5.28 15.72
CA ALA A 27 -7.85 -5.36 14.48
C ALA A 27 -6.92 -5.05 13.31
N SER A 28 -6.28 -6.10 12.80
CA SER A 28 -5.47 -6.04 11.61
C SER A 28 -6.40 -5.68 10.44
N PRO A 29 -6.10 -4.69 9.60
CA PRO A 29 -6.86 -4.45 8.37
C PRO A 29 -6.55 -5.53 7.30
N ILE A 30 -6.40 -6.78 7.71
CA ILE A 30 -6.03 -7.91 6.85
C ILE A 30 -7.32 -8.66 6.49
N PHE A 31 -8.19 -7.97 5.77
CA PHE A 31 -9.04 -8.61 4.76
C PHE A 31 -8.46 -8.33 3.37
N ALA A 32 -7.13 -8.33 3.23
CA ALA A 32 -6.55 -8.77 1.97
C ALA A 32 -6.59 -10.29 2.01
N SER A 33 -7.43 -10.90 1.17
CA SER A 33 -7.39 -12.35 0.93
C SER A 33 -5.93 -12.78 0.75
N LYS A 34 -5.49 -13.82 1.48
CA LYS A 34 -4.14 -14.39 1.30
C LYS A 34 -3.87 -14.81 -0.15
N ASN A 35 -4.94 -15.10 -0.89
CA ASN A 35 -4.92 -15.43 -2.30
C ASN A 35 -5.51 -14.24 -3.07
N CYS A 36 -4.64 -13.39 -3.59
CA CYS A 36 -5.02 -12.39 -4.57
C CYS A 36 -5.15 -13.10 -5.93
N ASP A 37 -6.30 -13.74 -6.17
CA ASP A 37 -6.52 -14.56 -7.36
C ASP A 37 -6.99 -13.74 -8.58
N PHE A 38 -6.33 -12.60 -8.85
CA PHE A 38 -6.46 -11.97 -10.17
C PHE A 38 -5.34 -12.52 -11.08
N PRO A 39 -5.66 -13.13 -12.24
CA PRO A 39 -4.64 -13.72 -13.12
C PRO A 39 -3.82 -12.65 -13.87
N ALA A 40 -4.30 -11.40 -13.90
CA ALA A 40 -3.64 -10.30 -14.58
C ALA A 40 -4.10 -8.94 -14.02
N ILE A 41 -3.23 -7.94 -14.20
CA ILE A 41 -3.54 -6.52 -13.98
C ILE A 41 -3.54 -5.84 -15.34
N PHE A 42 -4.64 -5.17 -15.69
CA PHE A 42 -4.71 -4.29 -16.85
C PHE A 42 -4.57 -2.85 -16.37
N ASN A 43 -3.44 -2.23 -16.66
CA ASN A 43 -3.15 -0.84 -16.30
C ASN A 43 -3.42 0.08 -17.50
N PHE A 44 -4.23 1.10 -17.28
CA PHE A 44 -4.45 2.20 -18.22
C PHE A 44 -3.94 3.47 -17.58
N GLY A 45 -3.16 4.26 -18.32
CA GLY A 45 -2.56 5.46 -17.76
C GLY A 45 -1.69 6.20 -18.75
N ALA A 46 -0.69 6.88 -18.20
CA ALA A 46 0.28 7.68 -18.94
C ALA A 46 1.70 7.24 -18.55
N SER A 47 2.69 8.09 -18.82
CA SER A 47 4.11 7.83 -18.60
C SER A 47 4.48 7.32 -17.20
N ASN A 48 3.72 7.70 -16.17
CA ASN A 48 3.94 7.28 -14.78
C ASN A 48 3.60 5.81 -14.49
N SER A 49 2.85 5.15 -15.36
CA SER A 49 2.53 3.72 -15.26
C SER A 49 2.89 2.93 -16.52
N ASP A 50 3.46 3.59 -17.52
CA ASP A 50 3.89 2.97 -18.77
C ASP A 50 5.17 2.15 -18.57
N THR A 51 5.11 0.86 -18.88
CA THR A 51 6.21 -0.10 -18.77
C THR A 51 6.92 -0.37 -20.10
N GLY A 52 6.59 0.36 -21.16
CA GLY A 52 7.20 0.21 -22.50
C GLY A 52 6.24 0.37 -23.67
N GLY A 53 4.99 0.77 -23.44
CA GLY A 53 3.97 0.98 -24.47
C GLY A 53 4.37 2.09 -25.45
N LEU A 54 4.89 3.22 -24.98
CA LEU A 54 5.41 4.27 -25.87
C LEU A 54 6.64 3.80 -26.67
N ASP A 55 7.55 3.09 -26.01
CA ASP A 55 8.78 2.52 -26.60
C ASP A 55 8.46 1.54 -27.73
N ALA A 56 7.47 0.68 -27.51
CA ALA A 56 7.03 -0.33 -28.48
C ALA A 56 6.21 0.23 -29.64
N ALA A 57 5.38 1.26 -29.40
CA ALA A 57 4.41 1.74 -30.39
C ALA A 57 4.89 2.95 -31.20
N PHE A 58 5.76 3.80 -30.65
CA PHE A 58 6.07 5.10 -31.24
C PHE A 58 7.56 5.40 -31.32
N ALA A 59 8.24 5.50 -30.18
CA ALA A 59 9.61 6.01 -30.13
C ALA A 59 10.37 5.43 -28.95
N ALA A 60 11.60 5.00 -29.21
CA ALA A 60 12.47 4.48 -28.17
C ALA A 60 12.83 5.56 -27.15
N LEU A 61 12.65 5.28 -25.86
CA LEU A 61 13.17 6.14 -24.80
C LEU A 61 14.66 5.89 -24.63
N SER A 62 15.45 6.96 -24.58
CA SER A 62 16.89 6.91 -24.35
C SER A 62 17.25 7.24 -22.90
N LEU A 63 18.53 7.25 -22.58
CA LEU A 63 19.02 7.86 -21.34
C LEU A 63 18.45 9.29 -21.21
N PRO A 64 18.09 9.75 -19.99
CA PRO A 64 18.50 9.21 -18.68
C PRO A 64 17.59 8.11 -18.12
N TYR A 65 16.61 7.59 -18.86
CA TYR A 65 15.61 6.69 -18.30
C TYR A 65 16.12 5.25 -18.05
N GLY A 66 16.61 5.00 -16.84
CA GLY A 66 17.10 3.70 -16.36
C GLY A 66 18.61 3.67 -16.15
N GLU A 67 19.28 4.82 -16.24
CA GLU A 67 20.69 5.04 -15.92
C GLU A 67 21.05 4.66 -14.48
N THR A 68 20.29 5.13 -13.47
CA THR A 68 20.63 4.95 -12.05
C THR A 68 20.34 3.55 -11.54
N TYR A 69 19.18 2.95 -11.85
CA TYR A 69 18.80 1.65 -11.26
C TYR A 69 19.10 0.44 -12.16
N PHE A 70 18.81 0.53 -13.47
CA PHE A 70 18.97 -0.59 -14.40
C PHE A 70 20.28 -0.52 -15.20
N HIS A 71 20.96 0.63 -15.16
CA HIS A 71 22.18 0.95 -15.91
C HIS A 71 22.02 0.77 -17.44
N ARG A 72 20.80 0.96 -17.96
CA ARG A 72 20.44 0.94 -19.38
C ARG A 72 19.06 1.55 -19.60
N SER A 73 18.75 1.95 -20.84
CA SER A 73 17.39 2.32 -21.17
C SER A 73 16.42 1.16 -20.95
N THR A 74 15.25 1.45 -20.38
CA THR A 74 14.21 0.46 -20.08
C THR A 74 12.88 0.68 -20.80
N GLY A 75 12.77 1.73 -21.62
CA GLY A 75 11.50 2.09 -22.26
C GLY A 75 10.45 2.65 -21.29
N ARG A 76 10.85 3.06 -20.08
CA ARG A 76 9.97 3.62 -19.03
C ARG A 76 10.34 5.07 -18.77
N PHE A 77 9.38 5.92 -18.39
CA PHE A 77 9.68 7.31 -18.00
C PHE A 77 10.17 7.42 -16.54
N SER A 78 11.15 6.60 -16.17
CA SER A 78 11.75 6.58 -14.83
C SER A 78 13.20 6.14 -14.91
N ASP A 79 13.99 6.58 -13.92
CA ASP A 79 15.37 6.13 -13.76
C ASP A 79 15.50 4.82 -12.95
N GLY A 80 14.35 4.18 -12.70
CA GLY A 80 14.24 2.89 -12.04
C GLY A 80 12.83 2.31 -12.07
N ARG A 81 12.46 1.61 -11.00
CA ARG A 81 11.11 1.02 -10.88
C ARG A 81 10.02 2.10 -10.81
N ILE A 82 8.85 1.79 -11.33
CA ILE A 82 7.64 2.62 -11.26
C ILE A 82 6.58 1.95 -10.36
N ILE A 83 5.48 2.65 -10.06
CA ILE A 83 4.48 2.18 -9.09
C ILE A 83 3.94 0.77 -9.41
N ILE A 84 3.82 0.43 -10.70
CA ILE A 84 3.34 -0.88 -11.16
C ILE A 84 4.28 -2.03 -10.73
N ASP A 85 5.57 -1.78 -10.50
CA ASP A 85 6.52 -2.82 -10.07
C ASP A 85 6.39 -3.20 -8.58
N PHE A 86 5.54 -2.50 -7.82
CA PHE A 86 5.36 -2.70 -6.37
C PHE A 86 3.97 -3.21 -6.00
N ILE A 87 3.10 -3.44 -6.99
CA ILE A 87 1.74 -3.97 -6.85
C ILE A 87 1.79 -5.48 -7.12
#